data_AF-A0AA88YDS0-F1
#
_entry.id   AF-A0AA88YDS0-F1
#
_cell.length_a   1.000
_cell.length_b   1.000
_cell.length_c   1.000
_cell.angle_alpha   90.00
_cell.angle_beta   90.00
_cell.angle_gamma   90.00
#
_symmetry.space_group_name_H-M   'P 1'
#
loop_
_entity.id
_entity.type
_entity.pdbx_description
1 polymer ?
#
loop_
_entity_poly.entity_id
_entity_poly.type
_entity_poly.pdbx_seq_one_letter_code
_entity_poly.pdbx_strand_id
1 'polypeptide(L)'
;YRQVYPEYLPRPDWSSRDKLLEKMARRDMNNRRAVMNIPEFYVGSILAVTIGDEFAPMKVNRFVGICIERGGHMLYHWFILRNVVDGSGVEMKYELYNPLIQKIEVLKLEKRLDDNLTYLRDCPAEYSTFPFNLDAVPLPKGMTVPVNPLKVKLNPPPWLERWERMELKGVENNTRKLTKKQQIRAELSKKPWEKHDLMLQYRGSINEVEKDQIMREIYHENLRKEKKKKVKKFES
;
A
#
# COMPACT_ATOMS: atom_id res chain seq x y z
N TYR A 1 -9.78 -9.98 5.36
CA TYR A 1 -10.56 -8.85 4.81
C TYR A 1 -10.08 -7.47 5.27
N ARG A 2 -9.76 -7.24 6.56
CA ARG A 2 -9.42 -5.89 7.08
C ARG A 2 -8.22 -5.20 6.40
N GLN A 3 -7.22 -5.96 5.95
CA GLN A 3 -6.05 -5.41 5.25
C GLN A 3 -6.25 -5.27 3.73
N VAL A 4 -7.36 -5.79 3.18
CA VAL A 4 -7.63 -5.81 1.73
C VAL A 4 -8.03 -4.42 1.23
N TYR A 5 -8.83 -3.71 2.03
CA TYR A 5 -9.42 -2.42 1.69
C TYR A 5 -9.14 -1.36 2.76
N PRO A 6 -7.85 -1.02 3.03
CA PRO A 6 -7.50 -0.04 4.04
C PRO A 6 -8.11 1.35 3.77
N GLU A 7 -8.36 1.68 2.51
CA GLU A 7 -8.90 2.97 2.08
C GLU A 7 -10.34 3.23 2.53
N TYR A 8 -11.14 2.20 2.77
CA TYR A 8 -12.52 2.39 3.24
C TYR A 8 -12.59 2.76 4.71
N LEU A 9 -11.51 2.52 5.45
CA LEU A 9 -11.44 2.85 6.86
C LEU A 9 -11.22 4.36 7.03
N PRO A 10 -12.00 5.00 7.92
CA PRO A 10 -11.87 6.42 8.18
C PRO A 10 -10.54 6.78 8.86
N ARG A 11 -10.26 8.08 8.97
CA ARG A 11 -9.14 8.55 9.78
C ARG A 11 -9.40 8.21 11.26
N PRO A 12 -8.37 7.85 12.05
CA PRO A 12 -8.55 7.68 13.49
C PRO A 12 -8.86 8.98 14.23
N ASP A 13 -8.33 10.11 13.76
CA ASP A 13 -8.59 11.44 14.34
C ASP A 13 -10.07 11.81 14.22
N TRP A 14 -10.77 11.82 15.36
CA TRP A 14 -12.20 12.06 15.46
C TRP A 14 -12.60 13.53 15.24
N SER A 15 -11.69 14.48 15.49
CA SER A 15 -11.99 15.92 15.37
C SER A 15 -12.31 16.33 13.93
N SER A 16 -11.75 15.61 12.96
CA SER A 16 -11.86 15.93 11.54
C SER A 16 -12.87 15.03 10.81
N ARG A 17 -13.68 14.23 11.53
CA ARG A 17 -14.59 13.25 10.94
C ARG A 17 -16.02 13.75 10.82
N ASP A 18 -16.62 13.52 9.66
CA ASP A 18 -18.05 13.69 9.40
C ASP A 18 -18.63 12.44 8.74
N LYS A 19 -19.49 11.72 9.47
CA LYS A 19 -20.13 10.48 9.02
C LYS A 19 -20.85 10.62 7.68
N LEU A 20 -21.45 11.77 7.38
CA LEU A 20 -22.15 11.99 6.13
C LEU A 20 -21.15 12.02 4.96
N LEU A 21 -20.07 12.78 5.10
CA LEU A 21 -18.99 12.85 4.13
C LEU A 21 -18.37 11.46 3.88
N GLU A 22 -18.12 10.68 4.93
CA GLU A 22 -17.56 9.33 4.79
C GLU A 22 -18.48 8.41 3.99
N LYS A 23 -19.80 8.50 4.24
CA LYS A 23 -20.81 7.70 3.53
C LYS A 23 -20.88 8.10 2.06
N MET A 24 -20.84 9.39 1.75
CA MET A 24 -20.80 9.89 0.37
C MET A 24 -19.53 9.42 -0.34
N ALA A 25 -18.36 9.56 0.29
CA ALA A 25 -17.09 9.11 -0.27
C ALA A 25 -17.09 7.60 -0.57
N ARG A 26 -17.59 6.77 0.35
CA ARG A 26 -17.71 5.32 0.14
C ARG A 26 -18.62 4.97 -1.03
N ARG A 27 -19.74 5.69 -1.19
CA ARG A 27 -20.64 5.53 -2.35
C ARG A 27 -19.90 5.80 -3.65
N ASP A 28 -19.14 6.89 -3.72
CA ASP A 28 -18.42 7.28 -4.92
C ASP A 28 -17.24 6.34 -5.24
N MET A 29 -16.53 5.87 -4.20
CA MET A 29 -15.52 4.80 -4.33
C MET A 29 -16.14 3.52 -4.91
N ASN A 30 -17.34 3.14 -4.44
CA ASN A 30 -18.06 1.97 -4.95
C ASN A 30 -18.48 2.14 -6.41
N ASN A 31 -18.90 3.34 -6.80
CA ASN A 31 -19.24 3.69 -8.18
C ASN A 31 -18.00 3.59 -9.08
N ARG A 32 -16.85 4.14 -8.66
CA ARG A 32 -15.59 4.05 -9.41
C ARG A 32 -15.13 2.60 -9.59
N ARG A 33 -15.20 1.79 -8.53
CA ARG A 33 -14.89 0.34 -8.57
C ARG A 33 -15.88 -0.50 -9.40
N ALA A 34 -17.05 0.04 -9.74
CA ALA A 34 -17.98 -0.63 -10.65
C ALA A 34 -17.53 -0.48 -12.12
N VAL A 35 -16.84 0.63 -12.44
CA VAL A 35 -16.29 0.91 -13.77
C VAL A 35 -14.90 0.31 -13.94
N MET A 36 -14.00 0.54 -12.98
CA MET A 36 -12.63 0.02 -13.00
C MET A 36 -12.47 -1.12 -11.99
N ASN A 37 -11.87 -2.23 -12.42
CA ASN A 37 -11.50 -3.30 -11.50
C ASN A 37 -10.23 -2.92 -10.73
N ILE A 38 -10.37 -2.70 -9.42
CA ILE A 38 -9.25 -2.43 -8.52
C ILE A 38 -8.92 -3.73 -7.77
N PRO A 39 -7.79 -4.39 -8.09
CA PRO A 39 -7.43 -5.66 -7.47
C PRO A 39 -6.97 -5.50 -6.02
N GLU A 40 -6.91 -6.61 -5.30
CA GLU A 40 -6.25 -6.67 -3.99
C GLU A 40 -4.73 -6.67 -4.17
N PHE A 41 -4.03 -5.81 -3.44
CA PHE A 41 -2.58 -5.77 -3.37
C PHE A 41 -2.11 -5.27 -2.01
N TYR A 42 -0.82 -5.44 -1.72
CA TYR A 42 -0.20 -5.03 -0.45
C TYR A 42 1.12 -4.30 -0.70
N VAL A 43 1.67 -3.71 0.36
CA VAL A 43 3.05 -3.23 0.32
C VAL A 43 3.98 -4.42 0.13
N GLY A 44 4.85 -4.32 -0.88
CA GLY A 44 5.69 -5.41 -1.37
C GLY A 44 5.18 -6.08 -2.65
N SER A 45 3.92 -5.91 -3.02
CA SER A 45 3.39 -6.47 -4.27
C SER A 45 3.94 -5.72 -5.49
N ILE A 46 4.13 -6.44 -6.60
CA ILE A 46 4.57 -5.86 -7.87
C ILE A 46 3.34 -5.57 -8.73
N LEU A 47 3.19 -4.33 -9.16
CA LEU A 47 2.04 -3.85 -9.91
C LEU A 47 2.46 -3.28 -11.27
N ALA A 48 1.57 -3.39 -12.25
CA ALA A 48 1.59 -2.57 -13.45
C ALA A 48 0.39 -1.62 -13.44
N VAL A 49 0.65 -0.33 -13.54
CA VAL A 49 -0.38 0.71 -13.59
C VAL A 49 -0.36 1.34 -14.97
N THR A 50 -1.52 1.36 -15.62
CA THR A 50 -1.73 1.97 -16.93
C THR A 50 -2.59 3.21 -16.78
N ILE A 51 -2.09 4.35 -17.26
CA ILE A 51 -2.72 5.67 -17.15
C ILE A 51 -2.85 6.29 -18.53
N GLY A 52 -3.92 7.05 -18.73
CA GLY A 52 -4.05 7.95 -19.87
C GLY A 52 -3.21 9.21 -19.67
N ASP A 53 -2.28 9.46 -20.58
CA ASP A 53 -1.39 10.63 -20.56
C ASP A 53 -1.38 11.24 -21.96
N GLU A 54 -1.80 12.50 -22.10
CA GLU A 54 -1.98 13.16 -23.40
C GLU A 54 -0.67 13.29 -24.19
N PHE A 55 0.47 13.39 -23.50
CA PHE A 55 1.77 13.63 -24.13
C PHE A 55 2.55 12.34 -24.44
N ALA A 56 2.06 11.18 -23.99
CA ALA A 56 2.67 9.89 -24.28
C ALA A 56 2.42 9.46 -25.74
N PRO A 57 3.33 8.71 -26.40
CA PRO A 57 3.24 8.37 -27.82
C PRO A 57 1.99 7.57 -28.21
N MET A 58 1.33 6.90 -27.25
CA MET A 58 0.05 6.18 -27.45
C MET A 58 -1.10 6.78 -26.64
N LYS A 59 -0.91 8.00 -26.11
CA LYS A 59 -1.75 8.60 -25.07
C LYS A 59 -1.92 7.76 -23.80
N VAL A 60 -1.05 6.77 -23.63
CA VAL A 60 -1.09 5.78 -22.55
C VAL A 60 0.33 5.58 -22.04
N ASN A 61 0.46 5.61 -20.72
CA ASN A 61 1.70 5.31 -20.02
C ASN A 61 1.49 4.12 -19.10
N ARG A 62 2.39 3.13 -19.18
CA ARG A 62 2.38 1.94 -18.33
C ARG A 62 3.66 1.89 -17.52
N PHE A 63 3.50 1.89 -16.20
CA PHE A 63 4.62 1.79 -15.26
C PHE A 63 4.53 0.51 -14.44
N VAL A 64 5.64 -0.22 -14.33
CA VAL A 64 5.77 -1.41 -13.50
C VAL A 64 6.70 -1.11 -12.34
N GLY A 65 6.32 -1.55 -11.14
CA GLY A 65 7.17 -1.39 -9.96
C GLY A 65 6.64 -2.10 -8.73
N ILE A 66 7.44 -2.11 -7.68
CA ILE A 66 7.05 -2.58 -6.35
C ILE A 66 6.29 -1.49 -5.60
N CYS A 67 5.18 -1.85 -4.97
CA CYS A 67 4.46 -0.95 -4.08
C CYS A 67 5.23 -0.78 -2.76
N ILE A 68 5.83 0.39 -2.53
CA ILE A 68 6.67 0.63 -1.35
C ILE A 68 5.90 1.18 -0.16
N GLU A 69 4.83 1.93 -0.43
CA GLU A 69 4.04 2.60 0.59
C GLU A 69 2.61 2.76 0.10
N ARG A 70 1.67 2.68 1.05
CA ARG A 70 0.25 2.99 0.84
C ARG A 70 -0.21 3.89 1.95
N GLY A 71 -0.95 4.92 1.61
CA GLY A 71 -1.41 5.90 2.57
C GLY A 71 -2.66 6.62 2.12
N GLY A 72 -3.14 7.53 2.95
CA GLY A 72 -4.39 8.24 2.70
C GLY A 72 -5.63 7.37 2.97
N HIS A 73 -6.78 8.03 2.89
CA HIS A 73 -8.07 7.48 3.30
C HIS A 73 -9.13 7.84 2.26
N MET A 74 -10.15 6.99 2.15
CA MET A 74 -11.29 7.16 1.25
C MET A 74 -10.85 7.38 -0.20
N LEU A 75 -11.38 8.42 -0.85
CA LEU A 75 -11.06 8.80 -2.24
C LEU A 75 -9.60 9.22 -2.43
N TYR A 76 -8.96 9.74 -1.38
CA TYR A 76 -7.57 10.22 -1.39
C TYR A 76 -6.55 9.13 -1.03
N HIS A 77 -6.94 7.85 -1.10
CA HIS A 77 -5.99 6.78 -0.89
C HIS A 77 -4.99 6.73 -2.05
N TRP A 78 -3.72 6.67 -1.70
CA TRP A 78 -2.61 6.68 -2.64
C TRP A 78 -1.63 5.56 -2.33
N PHE A 79 -0.83 5.22 -3.34
CA PHE A 79 0.25 4.27 -3.22
C PHE A 79 1.42 4.72 -4.08
N ILE A 80 2.64 4.32 -3.70
CA ILE A 80 3.86 4.67 -4.42
C ILE A 80 4.44 3.40 -5.04
N LEU A 81 4.65 3.42 -6.35
CA LEU A 81 5.41 2.41 -7.06
C LEU A 81 6.85 2.87 -7.24
N ARG A 82 7.79 1.97 -6.97
CA ARG A 82 9.23 2.17 -7.20
C ARG A 82 9.73 1.16 -8.23
N ASN A 83 10.55 1.61 -9.17
CA ASN A 83 11.33 0.74 -10.04
C ASN A 83 12.66 1.42 -10.38
N VAL A 84 13.68 0.63 -10.73
CA VAL A 84 14.93 1.15 -11.29
C VAL A 84 14.87 0.97 -12.80
N VAL A 85 14.92 2.08 -13.52
CA VAL A 85 14.82 2.17 -14.98
C VAL A 85 16.13 2.75 -15.49
N ASP A 86 16.84 2.00 -16.35
CA ASP A 86 18.13 2.43 -16.92
C ASP A 86 19.14 2.93 -15.86
N GLY A 87 19.21 2.21 -14.73
CA GLY A 87 20.09 2.53 -13.60
C GLY A 87 19.60 3.68 -12.70
N SER A 88 18.48 4.33 -13.04
CA SER A 88 17.89 5.42 -12.25
C SER A 88 16.66 4.95 -11.48
N GLY A 89 16.61 5.27 -10.17
CA GLY A 89 15.44 4.97 -9.35
C GLY A 89 14.28 5.94 -9.65
N VAL A 90 13.16 5.42 -10.15
CA VAL A 90 11.95 6.17 -10.46
C VAL A 90 10.84 5.77 -9.48
N GLU A 91 10.18 6.78 -8.92
CA GLU A 91 9.00 6.59 -8.07
C GLU A 91 7.80 7.33 -8.64
N MET A 92 6.67 6.63 -8.73
CA MET A 92 5.40 7.21 -9.17
C MET A 92 4.35 7.04 -8.08
N LYS A 93 3.81 8.17 -7.62
CA LYS A 93 2.71 8.20 -6.67
C LYS A 93 1.39 8.21 -7.44
N TYR A 94 0.54 7.23 -7.16
CA TYR A 94 -0.78 7.11 -7.76
C TYR A 94 -1.87 7.29 -6.72
N GLU A 95 -2.90 8.04 -7.08
CA GLU A 95 -4.16 8.10 -6.34
C GLU A 95 -5.08 7.01 -6.86
N LEU A 96 -5.51 6.10 -5.98
CA LEU A 96 -6.21 4.86 -6.36
C LEU A 96 -7.49 5.11 -7.16
N TYR A 97 -8.19 6.21 -6.87
CA TYR A 97 -9.47 6.56 -7.48
C TYR A 97 -9.35 7.59 -8.61
N ASN A 98 -8.14 7.92 -9.05
CA ASN A 98 -7.92 8.88 -10.14
C ASN A 98 -8.63 8.41 -11.44
N PRO A 99 -9.38 9.30 -12.12
CA PRO A 99 -10.04 8.98 -13.39
C PRO A 99 -9.07 8.60 -14.51
N LEU A 100 -7.84 9.12 -14.51
CA LEU A 100 -6.82 8.87 -15.54
C LEU A 100 -6.27 7.43 -15.50
N ILE A 101 -6.38 6.74 -14.37
CA ILE A 101 -6.02 5.33 -14.27
C ILE A 101 -7.02 4.52 -15.11
N GLN A 102 -6.49 3.77 -16.06
CA GLN A 102 -7.25 2.89 -16.94
C GLN A 102 -7.29 1.47 -16.39
N LYS A 103 -6.12 0.96 -15.95
CA LYS A 103 -5.97 -0.43 -15.49
C LYS A 103 -4.90 -0.54 -14.41
N ILE A 104 -5.18 -1.35 -13.39
CA ILE A 104 -4.22 -1.77 -12.37
C ILE A 104 -4.13 -3.29 -12.46
N GLU A 105 -2.94 -3.79 -12.75
CA GLU A 105 -2.64 -5.22 -12.81
C GLU A 105 -1.71 -5.59 -11.67
N VAL A 106 -2.01 -6.70 -10.99
CA VAL A 106 -1.10 -7.27 -10.00
C VAL A 106 -0.27 -8.33 -10.71
N LEU A 107 1.03 -8.05 -10.86
CA LEU A 107 1.96 -8.99 -11.50
C LEU A 107 2.41 -10.04 -10.49
N LYS A 108 2.71 -9.62 -9.25
CA LYS A 108 3.07 -10.53 -8.17
C LYS A 108 2.43 -10.08 -6.87
N LEU A 109 1.55 -10.91 -6.33
CA LEU A 109 0.90 -10.66 -5.05
C LEU A 109 1.76 -11.23 -3.92
N GLU A 110 2.49 -10.36 -3.23
CA GLU A 110 3.28 -10.71 -2.05
C GLU A 110 3.19 -9.61 -0.98
N LYS A 111 3.41 -10.01 0.27
CA LYS A 111 3.62 -9.11 1.40
C LYS A 111 5.09 -9.10 1.79
N ARG A 112 5.56 -8.01 2.39
CA ARG A 112 6.85 -7.93 3.08
C ARG A 112 6.66 -7.95 4.58
N LEU A 113 7.78 -7.99 5.31
CA LEU A 113 7.78 -7.99 6.78
C LEU A 113 7.38 -6.63 7.37
N ASP A 114 7.62 -5.56 6.62
CA ASP A 114 7.30 -4.18 6.98
C ASP A 114 6.18 -3.63 6.09
N ASP A 115 5.37 -2.74 6.65
CA ASP A 115 4.29 -2.04 5.93
C ASP A 115 4.79 -0.79 5.18
N ASN A 116 6.05 -0.39 5.37
CA ASN A 116 6.69 0.70 4.65
C ASN A 116 8.09 0.27 4.17
N LEU A 117 8.31 0.33 2.85
CA LEU A 117 9.55 -0.08 2.18
C LEU A 117 10.32 1.12 1.61
N THR A 118 10.12 2.33 2.13
CA THR A 118 10.88 3.52 1.73
C THR A 118 12.39 3.35 1.90
N TYR A 119 12.84 2.45 2.78
CA TYR A 119 14.25 2.08 2.91
C TYR A 119 14.87 1.49 1.63
N LEU A 120 14.06 0.98 0.68
CA LEU A 120 14.54 0.53 -0.63
C LEU A 120 15.19 1.63 -1.48
N ARG A 121 15.03 2.91 -1.08
CA ARG A 121 15.77 4.05 -1.66
C ARG A 121 17.26 3.98 -1.37
N ASP A 122 17.63 3.49 -0.19
CA ASP A 122 19.01 3.38 0.29
C ASP A 122 19.56 1.94 0.17
N CYS A 123 18.82 1.04 -0.45
CA CYS A 123 19.25 -0.34 -0.74
C CYS A 123 19.93 -0.44 -2.12
N PRO A 124 20.69 -1.52 -2.38
CA PRO A 124 21.15 -1.85 -3.72
C PRO A 124 20.00 -1.90 -4.72
N ALA A 125 20.27 -1.45 -5.94
CA ALA A 125 19.27 -1.36 -7.01
C ALA A 125 18.60 -2.71 -7.32
N GLU A 126 19.31 -3.82 -7.10
CA GLU A 126 18.84 -5.20 -7.32
C GLU A 126 17.48 -5.47 -6.67
N TYR A 127 17.24 -4.95 -5.46
CA TYR A 127 16.00 -5.18 -4.72
C TYR A 127 14.80 -4.38 -5.23
N SER A 128 15.05 -3.35 -6.05
CA SER A 128 14.04 -2.46 -6.63
C SER A 128 13.93 -2.57 -8.15
N THR A 129 14.75 -3.40 -8.79
CA THR A 129 14.79 -3.52 -10.26
C THR A 129 13.81 -4.61 -10.71
N PHE A 130 12.82 -4.24 -11.52
CA PHE A 130 11.84 -5.16 -12.07
C PHE A 130 11.70 -4.96 -13.58
N PRO A 131 11.61 -6.05 -14.37
CA PRO A 131 11.41 -5.93 -15.81
C PRO A 131 10.00 -5.39 -16.12
N PHE A 132 9.89 -4.48 -17.09
CA PHE A 132 8.59 -3.93 -17.50
C PHE A 132 7.66 -4.99 -18.12
N ASN A 133 8.22 -6.01 -18.76
CA ASN A 133 7.48 -7.11 -19.38
C ASN A 133 7.34 -8.31 -18.43
N LEU A 134 7.18 -8.06 -17.12
CA LEU A 134 6.97 -9.12 -16.15
C LEU A 134 5.55 -9.70 -16.29
N ASP A 135 5.48 -11.02 -16.46
CA ASP A 135 4.20 -11.75 -16.52
C ASP A 135 3.55 -11.86 -15.13
N ALA A 136 2.22 -11.90 -15.11
CA ALA A 136 1.47 -12.05 -13.87
C ALA A 136 1.56 -13.49 -13.33
N VAL A 137 2.07 -13.64 -12.11
CA VAL A 137 2.14 -14.91 -11.38
C VAL A 137 0.76 -15.20 -10.77
N PRO A 138 0.03 -16.22 -11.25
CA PRO A 138 -1.31 -16.52 -10.75
C PRO A 138 -1.24 -17.08 -9.34
N LEU A 139 -2.04 -16.52 -8.42
CA LEU A 139 -2.25 -17.09 -7.09
C LEU A 139 -3.55 -17.93 -7.12
N PRO A 140 -3.54 -19.20 -6.65
CA PRO A 140 -4.76 -19.98 -6.57
C PRO A 140 -5.77 -19.34 -5.61
N LYS A 141 -7.04 -19.34 -6.00
CA LYS A 141 -8.11 -18.73 -5.21
C LYS A 141 -8.26 -19.44 -3.87
N GLY A 142 -8.28 -18.69 -2.78
CA GLY A 142 -8.45 -19.21 -1.41
C GLY A 142 -7.14 -19.42 -0.64
N MET A 143 -5.98 -19.31 -1.29
CA MET A 143 -4.70 -19.29 -0.59
C MET A 143 -4.49 -17.94 0.12
N THR A 144 -3.88 -17.99 1.30
CA THR A 144 -3.41 -16.77 1.98
C THR A 144 -2.29 -16.12 1.19
N VAL A 145 -2.21 -14.79 1.23
CA VAL A 145 -1.17 -14.06 0.52
C VAL A 145 0.21 -14.39 1.12
N PRO A 146 1.19 -14.82 0.32
CA PRO A 146 2.51 -15.18 0.82
C PRO A 146 3.25 -13.96 1.36
N VAL A 147 3.90 -14.13 2.51
CA VAL A 147 4.82 -13.14 3.10
C VAL A 147 6.23 -13.51 2.70
N ASN A 148 6.90 -12.62 1.97
CA ASN A 148 8.28 -12.77 1.56
C ASN A 148 9.21 -12.42 2.74
N PRO A 149 9.99 -13.39 3.28
CA PRO A 149 10.86 -13.18 4.42
C PRO A 149 12.20 -12.52 4.06
N LEU A 150 12.42 -12.18 2.78
CA LEU A 150 13.66 -11.57 2.30
C LEU A 150 14.01 -10.33 3.11
N LYS A 151 15.20 -10.34 3.70
CA LYS A 151 15.80 -9.19 4.36
C LYS A 151 16.78 -8.51 3.41
N VAL A 152 16.75 -7.19 3.40
CA VAL A 152 17.51 -6.36 2.47
C VAL A 152 18.74 -5.77 3.16
N LYS A 153 19.86 -5.65 2.45
CA LYS A 153 21.05 -4.93 2.93
C LYS A 153 20.96 -3.46 2.52
N LEU A 154 21.32 -2.53 3.42
CA LEU A 154 21.46 -1.12 3.05
C LEU A 154 22.83 -0.87 2.43
N ASN A 155 22.90 0.11 1.52
CA ASN A 155 24.15 0.68 1.03
C ASN A 155 24.92 1.37 2.17
N PRO A 156 26.22 1.67 1.99
CA PRO A 156 26.93 2.52 2.94
C PRO A 156 26.28 3.92 3.04
N PRO A 157 26.36 4.59 4.20
CA PRO A 157 25.80 5.93 4.40
C PRO A 157 26.52 6.99 3.52
N PRO A 158 25.91 8.17 3.27
CA PRO A 158 24.69 8.70 3.90
C PRO A 158 23.37 8.14 3.34
N TRP A 159 22.37 7.98 4.21
CA TRP A 159 21.02 7.55 3.87
C TRP A 159 20.03 8.71 3.91
N LEU A 160 18.87 8.53 3.28
CA LEU A 160 17.78 9.51 3.29
C LEU A 160 17.20 9.70 4.70
N GLU A 161 17.00 8.60 5.42
CA GLU A 161 16.45 8.61 6.77
C GLU A 161 17.32 7.84 7.75
N ARG A 162 17.05 8.07 9.04
CA ARG A 162 17.71 7.36 10.13
C ARG A 162 17.02 6.03 10.39
N TRP A 163 17.12 5.13 9.41
CA TRP A 163 16.54 3.78 9.47
C TRP A 163 16.95 3.04 10.74
N GLU A 164 18.12 3.37 11.30
CA GLU A 164 18.62 2.76 12.52
C GLU A 164 17.80 3.04 13.77
N ARG A 165 16.92 4.05 13.73
CA ARG A 165 16.01 4.40 14.82
C ARG A 165 14.66 3.72 14.71
N MET A 166 14.36 3.13 13.56
CA MET A 166 13.08 2.49 13.27
C MET A 166 13.16 0.99 13.59
N GLU A 167 12.04 0.42 14.04
CA GLU A 167 11.94 -1.02 14.34
C GLU A 167 11.64 -1.84 13.07
N LEU A 168 12.52 -1.74 12.05
CA LEU A 168 12.37 -2.44 10.77
C LEU A 168 12.72 -3.93 10.90
N LYS A 169 11.89 -4.80 10.31
CA LYS A 169 12.07 -6.26 10.31
C LYS A 169 12.69 -6.79 9.02
N GLY A 170 12.49 -6.06 7.92
CA GLY A 170 12.93 -6.40 6.57
C GLY A 170 14.35 -5.98 6.21
N VAL A 171 15.14 -5.46 7.15
CA VAL A 171 16.55 -5.08 6.94
C VAL A 171 17.46 -6.08 7.64
N GLU A 172 18.46 -6.61 6.92
CA GLU A 172 19.21 -7.81 7.33
C GLU A 172 20.10 -7.56 8.55
N ASN A 173 20.63 -6.35 8.72
CA ASN A 173 21.41 -5.94 9.89
C ASN A 173 21.44 -4.42 9.93
N ASN A 174 21.07 -3.81 11.05
CA ASN A 174 20.94 -2.37 11.21
C ASN A 174 22.28 -1.64 10.90
N THR A 175 22.42 -1.14 9.67
CA THR A 175 23.66 -1.20 8.85
C THR A 175 24.70 -0.13 9.16
N ARG A 176 24.70 0.42 10.38
CA ARG A 176 25.74 1.31 10.88
C ARG A 176 25.86 1.15 12.39
N LYS A 177 27.05 0.85 12.89
CA LYS A 177 27.34 0.91 14.33
C LYS A 177 27.21 2.37 14.79
N LEU A 178 26.12 2.68 15.48
CA LEU A 178 25.91 3.96 16.15
C LEU A 178 27.04 4.20 17.15
N THR A 179 27.56 5.42 17.21
CA THR A 179 28.49 5.82 18.28
C THR A 179 27.77 5.68 19.64
N LYS A 180 28.51 5.41 20.73
CA LYS A 180 27.94 5.34 22.09
C LYS A 180 27.01 6.53 22.42
N LYS A 181 27.41 7.76 22.05
CA LYS A 181 26.60 8.97 22.21
C LYS A 181 25.27 8.92 21.44
N GLN A 182 25.27 8.35 20.24
CA GLN A 182 24.06 8.20 19.43
C GLN A 182 23.15 7.09 19.98
N GLN A 183 23.72 5.98 20.47
CA GLN A 183 22.98 4.92 21.15
C GLN A 183 22.27 5.45 22.40
N ILE A 184 22.97 6.19 23.25
CA ILE A 184 22.39 6.83 24.45
C ILE A 184 21.22 7.74 24.06
N ARG A 185 21.40 8.60 23.05
CA ARG A 185 20.33 9.49 22.57
C ARG A 185 19.14 8.73 21.99
N ALA A 186 19.39 7.64 21.26
CA ALA A 186 18.32 6.81 20.71
C ALA A 186 17.53 6.14 21.84
N GLU A 187 18.22 5.60 22.85
CA GLU A 187 17.61 4.99 24.02
C GLU A 187 16.77 5.99 24.82
N LEU A 188 17.31 7.19 25.06
CA LEU A 188 16.59 8.28 25.74
C LEU A 188 15.35 8.76 24.97
N SER A 189 15.33 8.61 23.64
CA SER A 189 14.21 9.01 22.79
C SER A 189 13.12 7.93 22.70
N LYS A 190 13.39 6.70 23.11
CA LYS A 190 12.38 5.63 23.10
C LYS A 190 11.30 5.96 24.11
N LYS A 191 10.06 5.61 23.75
CA LYS A 191 8.88 5.81 24.59
C LYS A 191 8.20 4.47 24.86
N PRO A 192 8.82 3.58 25.65
CA PRO A 192 8.28 2.24 25.90
C PRO A 192 6.87 2.27 26.52
N TRP A 193 6.53 3.34 27.25
CA TRP A 193 5.19 3.53 27.82
C TRP A 193 4.09 3.72 26.78
N GLU A 194 4.38 4.16 25.54
CA GLU A 194 3.37 4.30 24.48
C GLU A 194 2.71 2.95 24.13
N LYS A 195 3.44 1.83 24.29
CA LYS A 195 2.88 0.47 24.14
C LYS A 195 1.78 0.18 25.18
N HIS A 196 1.82 0.83 26.33
CA HIS A 196 0.88 0.64 27.43
C HIS A 196 -0.15 1.78 27.54
N ASP A 197 -0.04 2.81 26.71
CA ASP A 197 -0.98 3.94 26.69
C ASP A 197 -2.26 3.55 25.94
N LEU A 198 -3.25 3.08 26.69
CA LEU A 198 -4.56 2.69 26.15
C LEU A 198 -5.30 3.86 25.50
N MET A 199 -5.11 5.09 25.98
CA MET A 199 -5.77 6.26 25.40
C MET A 199 -5.15 6.66 24.07
N LEU A 200 -3.84 6.55 23.93
CA LEU A 200 -3.14 6.73 22.65
C LEU A 200 -3.58 5.67 21.65
N GLN A 201 -3.66 4.40 22.07
CA GLN A 201 -4.16 3.31 21.23
C GLN A 201 -5.62 3.53 20.81
N TYR A 202 -6.48 3.96 21.73
CA TYR A 202 -7.87 4.27 21.45
C TYR A 202 -8.01 5.44 20.46
N ARG A 203 -7.26 6.54 20.65
CA ARG A 203 -7.28 7.69 19.72
C ARG A 203 -6.66 7.38 18.36
N GLY A 204 -5.65 6.50 18.32
CA GLY A 204 -4.94 6.10 17.11
C GLY A 204 -5.63 5.00 16.32
N SER A 205 -6.66 4.36 16.88
CA SER A 205 -7.38 3.27 16.24
C SER A 205 -8.87 3.59 16.07
N ILE A 206 -9.42 3.15 14.94
CA ILE A 206 -10.87 3.24 14.72
C ILE A 206 -11.56 2.15 15.57
N ASN A 207 -12.73 2.45 16.12
CA ASN A 207 -13.53 1.48 16.86
C ASN A 207 -13.75 0.18 16.05
N GLU A 208 -13.56 -0.98 16.68
CA GLU A 208 -13.68 -2.28 16.04
C GLU A 208 -15.11 -2.56 15.55
N VAL A 209 -16.11 -2.13 16.30
CA VAL A 209 -17.52 -2.27 15.91
C VAL A 209 -17.80 -1.50 14.61
N GLU A 210 -17.27 -0.28 14.52
CA GLU A 210 -17.39 0.56 13.32
C GLU A 210 -16.65 -0.04 12.13
N LYS A 211 -15.42 -0.53 12.35
CA LYS A 211 -14.65 -1.24 11.33
C LYS A 211 -15.43 -2.43 10.79
N ASP A 212 -15.97 -3.28 11.67
CA ASP A 212 -16.71 -4.47 11.26
C ASP A 212 -18.00 -4.12 10.51
N GLN A 213 -18.68 -3.05 10.90
CA GLN A 213 -19.85 -2.54 10.19
C GLN A 213 -19.48 -2.09 8.77
N ILE A 214 -18.41 -1.31 8.62
CA ILE A 214 -17.91 -0.85 7.31
C ILE A 214 -17.49 -2.04 6.45
N MET A 215 -16.75 -3.00 7.01
CA MET A 215 -16.30 -4.18 6.27
C MET A 215 -17.47 -5.08 5.85
N ARG A 216 -18.52 -5.20 6.68
CA ARG A 216 -19.76 -5.90 6.32
C ARG A 216 -20.47 -5.20 5.16
N GLU A 217 -20.58 -3.87 5.19
CA GLU A 217 -21.17 -3.08 4.10
C GLU A 217 -20.45 -3.35 2.77
N ILE A 218 -19.11 -3.29 2.77
CA ILE A 218 -18.28 -3.54 1.60
C ILE A 218 -18.45 -4.97 1.08
N TYR A 219 -18.46 -5.96 1.99
CA TYR A 219 -18.64 -7.35 1.62
C TYR A 219 -19.98 -7.60 0.92
N HIS A 220 -21.07 -7.05 1.46
CA HIS A 220 -22.39 -7.16 0.83
C HIS A 220 -22.44 -6.46 -0.52
N GLU A 221 -21.79 -5.30 -0.66
CA GLU A 221 -21.75 -4.57 -1.93
C GLU A 221 -20.95 -5.32 -2.99
N ASN A 222 -19.82 -5.94 -2.62
CA ASN A 222 -19.04 -6.78 -3.52
C ASN A 222 -19.82 -8.03 -3.96
N LEU A 223 -20.53 -8.70 -3.04
CA LEU A 223 -21.42 -9.81 -3.38
C LEU A 223 -22.52 -9.41 -4.36
N ARG A 224 -23.14 -8.24 -4.15
CA ARG A 224 -24.15 -7.68 -5.08
C ARG A 224 -23.55 -7.45 -6.47
N LYS A 225 -22.34 -6.91 -6.54
CA LYS A 225 -21.61 -6.70 -7.81
C LYS A 225 -21.30 -8.01 -8.51
N GLU A 226 -20.83 -9.03 -7.78
CA GLU A 226 -20.57 -10.35 -8.35
C GLU A 226 -21.83 -11.00 -8.91
N LYS A 227 -22.96 -10.93 -8.19
CA LYS A 227 -24.26 -11.41 -8.68
C LYS A 227 -24.67 -10.69 -9.96
N LYS A 228 -24.58 -9.36 -10.01
CA LYS A 228 -24.87 -8.56 -11.22
C LYS A 228 -23.98 -8.95 -12.40
N LYS A 229 -22.68 -9.18 -12.17
CA LYS A 229 -21.74 -9.65 -13.21
C LYS A 229 -22.11 -11.04 -13.72
N LYS A 230 -22.52 -11.96 -12.84
CA LYS A 230 -22.98 -13.30 -13.24
C LYS A 230 -24.23 -13.22 -14.11
N VAL A 231 -25.25 -12.46 -13.69
CA VAL A 231 -26.49 -12.27 -14.46
C VAL A 231 -26.19 -11.74 -15.86
N LYS A 232 -25.40 -10.66 -15.98
CA LYS A 232 -24.99 -10.11 -17.27
C LYS A 232 -24.27 -11.12 -18.18
N LYS A 233 -23.47 -12.03 -17.59
CA LYS A 233 -22.75 -13.09 -18.33
C LYS A 233 -23.69 -14.21 -18.81
N PHE A 234 -24.82 -14.43 -18.13
CA PHE A 234 -25.84 -15.39 -18.59
C PHE A 234 -26.76 -14.80 -19.66
N GLU A 235 -26.93 -13.49 -19.68
CA GLU A 235 -27.74 -12.77 -20.68
C GLU A 235 -26.99 -12.47 -21.99
N SER A 236 -25.66 -12.54 -21.98
CA SER A 236 -24.76 -12.35 -23.13
C SER A 236 -24.32 -13.67 -23.75
#